data_AF-A0A8H3D0C3-F1
#
_entry.id   AF-A0A8H3D0C3-F1
#
_cell.length_a   1.000
_cell.length_b   1.000
_cell.length_c   1.000
_cell.angle_alpha   90.00
_cell.angle_beta   90.00
_cell.angle_gamma   90.00
#
_symmetry.space_group_name_H-M   'P 1'
#
loop_
_entity.id
_entity.type
_entity.pdbx_description
1 polymer ?
#
loop_
_entity_poly.entity_id
_entity_poly.type
_entity_poly.pdbx_seq_one_letter_code
_entity_poly.pdbx_strand_id
1 'polypeptide(L)'
;MRRTRWSVYTSLFCAVSFHGMNGPYTSSRQAAQVRANVFNSVRPSQAISTEEYYPADELEARNIHAGWPTLSALPGRPWDIMNHDTKASTTGNWVSRRMVIHRYTVSLRSEDLEPSKVFVKEVEDALEQPSFAERMQALRRTCGVWGEMMPLDVVIGASLAATGTLAPNQNLTGSPATFRPDNRGPDVMQTIDKCLDITNHFDKRLESRVQGGYPEVFSKSGFDEWLTNTLNIDNSSTWEIVKVNRAAPITDLLPQALRQKVQRLCSSVLSRSVCVGYQVQLNFDGALQGIKDIKQITVWSDVVTVRDLSITYVDGTVRGPYGYGKTNQSYDSFLLSRDETITKVFAWATQGDVVALQFAKNTGQVSNIYGPQPVTVENPHVLNGGGDALLGLSGTFNSTHITQIQPVWRGDVTEEQHRHTAVTHTGFYSINNLGTTFNDYGYLGNPYTARISQIRFRNVTNAYLAGFQVVYSFERAGRSLDQETPIRGVPSGLQETWTLGKDEFIKEVRVKRSSSGIAMLEFVTDKGTIKRMGQDVAEEVVMKPPHKDMVLYYIIGRSHTVLQWMSFVWGMPPA
;
A
#
# COMPACT_ATOMS: atom_id res chain seq x y z
N MET A 1 -39.22 -35.11 8.85
CA MET A 1 -37.89 -35.75 9.00
C MET A 1 -36.75 -35.16 8.16
N ARG A 2 -36.91 -34.10 7.34
CA ARG A 2 -35.81 -33.54 6.50
C ARG A 2 -35.10 -32.27 7.03
N ARG A 3 -35.62 -31.60 8.07
CA ARG A 3 -35.02 -30.37 8.64
C ARG A 3 -33.83 -30.61 9.59
N THR A 4 -33.72 -31.81 10.18
CA THR A 4 -32.68 -32.13 11.19
C THR A 4 -31.32 -32.54 10.62
N ARG A 5 -31.17 -32.73 9.30
CA ARG A 5 -29.87 -33.08 8.68
C ARG A 5 -28.91 -31.89 8.47
N TRP A 6 -29.39 -30.65 8.62
CA TRP A 6 -28.56 -29.46 8.30
C TRP A 6 -27.82 -28.84 9.49
N SER A 7 -28.09 -29.25 10.73
CA SER A 7 -27.38 -28.69 11.90
C SER A 7 -25.88 -29.01 11.92
N VAL A 8 -25.46 -29.99 11.11
CA VAL A 8 -24.06 -30.40 10.95
C VAL A 8 -23.29 -29.52 9.96
N TYR A 9 -24.01 -28.76 9.13
CA TYR A 9 -23.43 -28.00 8.02
C TYR A 9 -23.19 -26.52 8.33
N THR A 10 -23.16 -26.14 9.62
CA THR A 10 -22.98 -24.74 10.04
C THR A 10 -21.65 -24.14 9.57
N SER A 11 -20.59 -24.95 9.45
CA SER A 11 -19.28 -24.52 8.97
C SER A 11 -19.23 -24.23 7.46
N LEU A 12 -20.13 -24.80 6.65
CA LEU A 12 -20.21 -24.54 5.20
C LEU A 12 -20.56 -23.10 4.86
N PHE A 13 -21.17 -22.40 5.81
CA PHE A 13 -21.65 -21.05 5.61
C PHE A 13 -20.82 -20.00 6.32
N CYS A 14 -19.67 -20.42 6.85
CA CYS A 14 -18.63 -19.52 7.31
C CYS A 14 -17.66 -19.28 6.15
N ALA A 15 -17.30 -18.01 5.92
CA ALA A 15 -16.25 -17.71 4.96
C ALA A 15 -14.87 -17.98 5.56
N VAL A 16 -13.87 -18.07 4.69
CA VAL A 16 -12.50 -18.45 5.00
C VAL A 16 -11.56 -17.32 4.61
N SER A 17 -10.52 -17.14 5.42
CA SER A 17 -9.44 -16.17 5.21
C SER A 17 -8.12 -16.89 5.00
N PHE A 18 -7.23 -16.31 4.19
CA PHE A 18 -5.96 -16.94 3.80
C PHE A 18 -4.72 -16.32 4.46
N HIS A 19 -4.90 -15.36 5.37
CA HIS A 19 -3.80 -14.61 6.01
C HIS A 19 -3.07 -15.34 7.14
N GLY A 20 -3.29 -16.65 7.30
CA GLY A 20 -2.67 -17.45 8.36
C GLY A 20 -1.39 -18.13 7.88
N MET A 21 -0.33 -18.11 8.71
CA MET A 21 0.88 -18.92 8.47
C MET A 21 0.61 -20.43 8.37
N ASN A 22 -0.54 -20.88 8.88
CA ASN A 22 -0.94 -22.29 8.91
C ASN A 22 -1.95 -22.64 7.81
N GLY A 23 -2.12 -21.76 6.80
CA GLY A 23 -3.09 -21.95 5.73
C GLY A 23 -4.47 -21.32 6.02
N PRO A 24 -5.51 -21.71 5.27
CA PRO A 24 -6.83 -21.09 5.32
C PRO A 24 -7.52 -21.36 6.66
N TYR A 25 -8.07 -20.33 7.28
CA TYR A 25 -8.85 -20.46 8.52
C TYR A 25 -10.32 -20.11 8.29
N THR A 26 -11.20 -20.93 8.86
CA THR A 26 -12.65 -20.71 8.77
C THR A 26 -13.08 -19.71 9.83
N SER A 27 -13.88 -18.72 9.46
CA SER A 27 -14.45 -17.77 10.41
C SER A 27 -15.39 -18.48 11.40
N SER A 28 -15.44 -17.99 12.64
CA SER A 28 -16.43 -18.43 13.62
C SER A 28 -17.82 -17.88 13.34
N ARG A 29 -17.97 -16.96 12.38
CA ARG A 29 -19.24 -16.31 12.06
C ARG A 29 -19.82 -16.86 10.76
N GLN A 30 -21.10 -17.22 10.81
CA GLN A 30 -21.87 -17.63 9.65
C GLN A 30 -22.20 -16.43 8.76
N ALA A 31 -21.45 -16.28 7.66
CA ALA A 31 -21.60 -15.17 6.72
C ALA A 31 -22.81 -15.32 5.78
N ALA A 32 -23.33 -16.53 5.58
CA ALA A 32 -24.45 -16.78 4.67
C ALA A 32 -25.42 -17.86 5.13
N GLN A 33 -26.54 -18.00 4.43
CA GLN A 33 -27.49 -19.11 4.57
C GLN A 33 -27.95 -19.54 3.18
N VAL A 34 -28.27 -20.82 3.00
CA VAL A 34 -28.85 -21.31 1.73
C VAL A 34 -30.30 -20.87 1.65
N ARG A 35 -30.68 -20.36 0.48
CA ARG A 35 -32.07 -19.99 0.21
C ARG A 35 -32.97 -21.22 0.27
N ALA A 36 -34.18 -21.03 0.79
CA ALA A 36 -35.11 -22.12 1.07
C ALA A 36 -35.51 -23.01 -0.11
N ASN A 37 -35.19 -22.65 -1.37
CA ASN A 37 -35.58 -23.43 -2.55
C ASN A 37 -34.43 -24.21 -3.20
N VAL A 38 -33.23 -24.22 -2.61
CA VAL A 38 -32.01 -24.82 -3.21
C VAL A 38 -31.69 -26.18 -2.59
N PHE A 39 -32.66 -27.11 -2.62
CA PHE A 39 -32.54 -28.40 -1.93
C PHE A 39 -31.74 -29.48 -2.70
N ASN A 40 -31.38 -29.24 -3.96
CA ASN A 40 -30.75 -30.25 -4.83
C ASN A 40 -29.22 -30.18 -4.89
N SER A 41 -28.60 -29.34 -4.06
CA SER A 41 -27.17 -29.06 -4.11
C SER A 41 -26.28 -30.04 -3.35
N VAL A 42 -26.86 -30.90 -2.50
CA VAL A 42 -26.12 -31.90 -1.72
C VAL A 42 -26.36 -33.28 -2.30
N ARG A 43 -25.30 -33.98 -2.69
CA ARG A 43 -25.38 -35.33 -3.24
C ARG A 43 -24.55 -36.29 -2.39
N PRO A 44 -25.11 -37.43 -1.96
CA PRO A 44 -24.30 -38.48 -1.36
C PRO A 44 -23.29 -38.99 -2.39
N SER A 45 -22.09 -39.30 -1.92
CA SER A 45 -21.02 -39.90 -2.69
C SER A 45 -20.40 -41.01 -1.85
N GLN A 46 -19.82 -42.00 -2.52
CA GLN A 46 -18.97 -43.02 -1.89
C GLN A 46 -17.63 -43.12 -2.64
N ALA A 47 -17.29 -42.08 -3.40
CA ALA A 47 -16.06 -42.04 -4.16
C ALA A 47 -14.85 -41.92 -3.20
N ILE A 48 -13.77 -42.60 -3.56
CA ILE A 48 -12.46 -42.39 -2.98
C ILE A 48 -11.58 -41.86 -4.10
N SER A 49 -10.90 -40.74 -3.85
CA SER A 49 -9.99 -40.15 -4.82
C SER A 49 -8.63 -39.91 -4.19
N THR A 50 -7.57 -40.20 -4.92
CA THR A 50 -6.22 -39.78 -4.56
C THR A 50 -5.78 -38.67 -5.50
N GLU A 51 -5.23 -37.61 -4.95
CA GLU A 51 -4.89 -36.39 -5.67
C GLU A 51 -3.46 -35.99 -5.32
N GLU A 52 -2.74 -35.49 -6.33
CA GLU A 52 -1.36 -35.05 -6.22
C GLU A 52 -1.20 -33.69 -6.88
N TYR A 53 -0.48 -32.81 -6.19
CA TYR A 53 -0.25 -31.44 -6.62
C TYR A 53 1.21 -31.06 -6.42
N TYR A 54 1.68 -30.14 -7.27
CA TYR A 54 3.03 -29.58 -7.23
C TYR A 54 2.93 -28.05 -7.05
N PRO A 55 2.80 -27.58 -5.79
CA PRO A 55 2.69 -26.16 -5.47
C PRO A 55 3.96 -25.39 -5.87
N ALA A 56 3.81 -24.12 -6.26
CA ALA A 56 4.91 -23.25 -6.60
C ALA A 56 5.69 -22.75 -5.38
N ASP A 57 5.05 -22.68 -4.21
CA ASP A 57 5.62 -22.20 -2.95
C ASP A 57 4.97 -22.86 -1.72
N GLU A 58 5.54 -22.56 -0.54
CA GLU A 58 5.09 -23.12 0.75
C GLU A 58 3.64 -22.71 1.10
N LEU A 59 3.21 -21.50 0.74
CA LEU A 59 1.87 -21.00 1.04
C LEU A 59 0.81 -21.76 0.23
N GLU A 60 1.06 -21.91 -1.08
CA GLU A 60 0.22 -22.72 -1.94
C GLU A 60 0.19 -24.18 -1.49
N ALA A 61 1.31 -24.71 -1.03
CA ALA A 61 1.41 -26.06 -0.47
C ALA A 61 0.51 -26.24 0.77
N ARG A 62 0.51 -25.27 1.69
CA ARG A 62 -0.37 -25.28 2.88
C ARG A 62 -1.86 -25.16 2.52
N ASN A 63 -2.21 -24.36 1.52
CA ASN A 63 -3.59 -24.25 1.06
C ASN A 63 -4.10 -25.58 0.47
N ILE A 64 -3.29 -26.20 -0.40
CA ILE A 64 -3.62 -27.52 -0.97
C ILE A 64 -3.70 -28.59 0.11
N HIS A 65 -2.79 -28.57 1.07
CA HIS A 65 -2.79 -29.45 2.23
C HIS A 65 -4.11 -29.36 3.01
N ALA A 66 -4.66 -28.16 3.16
CA ALA A 66 -5.94 -27.89 3.82
C ALA A 66 -7.18 -28.18 2.94
N GLY A 67 -7.03 -28.80 1.77
CA GLY A 67 -8.15 -29.15 0.90
C GLY A 67 -8.52 -28.07 -0.12
N TRP A 68 -7.86 -26.92 -0.13
CA TRP A 68 -8.17 -25.82 -1.06
C TRP A 68 -7.48 -26.00 -2.42
N PRO A 69 -7.99 -25.39 -3.50
CA PRO A 69 -7.27 -25.33 -4.76
C PRO A 69 -6.12 -24.32 -4.67
N THR A 70 -5.32 -24.25 -5.72
CA THR A 70 -4.31 -23.20 -5.88
C THR A 70 -4.95 -21.81 -5.79
N LEU A 71 -4.27 -20.83 -5.21
CA LEU A 71 -4.80 -19.46 -5.11
C LEU A 71 -5.05 -18.86 -6.51
N SER A 72 -4.26 -19.25 -7.51
CA SER A 72 -4.42 -18.87 -8.91
C SER A 72 -5.68 -19.43 -9.58
N ALA A 73 -6.25 -20.53 -9.05
CA ALA A 73 -7.50 -21.12 -9.55
C ALA A 73 -8.74 -20.55 -8.84
N LEU A 74 -8.56 -19.75 -7.79
CA LEU A 74 -9.64 -19.05 -7.11
C LEU A 74 -9.93 -17.71 -7.80
N PRO A 75 -11.18 -17.21 -7.75
CA PRO A 75 -11.46 -15.84 -8.18
C PRO A 75 -10.72 -14.84 -7.30
N GLY A 76 -10.46 -13.66 -7.88
CA GLY A 76 -9.77 -12.58 -7.17
C GLY A 76 -10.49 -12.21 -5.87
N ARG A 77 -9.75 -12.23 -4.76
CA ARG A 77 -10.23 -11.82 -3.44
C ARG A 77 -10.51 -10.31 -3.45
N PRO A 78 -11.38 -9.81 -2.56
CA PRO A 78 -11.71 -8.38 -2.48
C PRO A 78 -10.50 -7.45 -2.31
N TRP A 79 -9.40 -8.02 -1.81
CA TRP A 79 -8.17 -7.32 -1.46
C TRP A 79 -6.96 -7.72 -2.30
N ASP A 80 -7.12 -8.53 -3.35
CA ASP A 80 -5.98 -8.95 -4.17
C ASP A 80 -5.27 -7.77 -4.85
N ILE A 81 -5.99 -6.68 -5.12
CA ILE A 81 -5.41 -5.41 -5.61
C ILE A 81 -4.41 -4.82 -4.58
N MET A 82 -4.66 -5.08 -3.30
CA MET A 82 -3.88 -4.52 -2.18
C MET A 82 -2.76 -5.47 -1.75
N ASN A 83 -3.01 -6.78 -1.81
CA ASN A 83 -2.07 -7.81 -1.43
C ASN A 83 -1.55 -8.53 -2.68
N HIS A 84 -0.70 -7.87 -3.45
CA HIS A 84 0.22 -8.62 -4.31
C HIS A 84 1.30 -9.17 -3.40
N ASP A 85 1.02 -10.33 -2.79
CA ASP A 85 2.05 -11.10 -2.11
C ASP A 85 3.20 -11.29 -3.10
N THR A 86 4.31 -10.61 -2.84
CA THR A 86 5.59 -10.96 -3.46
C THR A 86 5.84 -12.38 -3.03
N LYS A 87 5.77 -13.31 -3.99
CA LYS A 87 6.28 -14.66 -3.92
C LYS A 87 7.57 -14.66 -3.11
N ALA A 88 7.49 -14.91 -1.81
CA ALA A 88 8.65 -15.23 -1.00
C ALA A 88 9.03 -16.64 -1.47
N SER A 89 9.80 -16.68 -2.55
CA SER A 89 10.13 -17.90 -3.24
C SER A 89 11.17 -18.65 -2.42
N THR A 90 10.74 -19.37 -1.39
CA THR A 90 11.37 -20.65 -1.10
C THR A 90 10.97 -21.57 -2.24
N THR A 91 11.70 -21.47 -3.36
CA THR A 91 11.60 -22.38 -4.50
C THR A 91 12.07 -23.77 -4.03
N GLY A 92 11.16 -24.51 -3.43
CA GLY A 92 11.29 -25.94 -3.20
C GLY A 92 10.47 -26.69 -4.23
N ASN A 93 10.89 -27.90 -4.58
CA ASN A 93 10.05 -28.84 -5.33
C ASN A 93 8.95 -29.36 -4.40
N TRP A 94 8.00 -28.49 -4.05
CA TRP A 94 6.89 -28.83 -3.17
C TRP A 94 6.01 -29.87 -3.84
N VAL A 95 5.52 -30.81 -3.05
CA VAL A 95 4.51 -31.79 -3.46
C VAL A 95 3.53 -32.01 -2.33
N SER A 96 2.26 -32.13 -2.69
CA SER A 96 1.18 -32.46 -1.77
C SER A 96 0.39 -33.62 -2.34
N ARG A 97 0.32 -34.73 -1.60
CA ARG A 97 -0.48 -35.89 -1.97
C ARG A 97 -1.57 -36.10 -0.92
N ARG A 98 -2.80 -36.34 -1.38
CA ARG A 98 -3.95 -36.54 -0.50
C ARG A 98 -4.86 -37.65 -0.97
N MET A 99 -5.40 -38.41 -0.03
CA MET A 99 -6.50 -39.34 -0.22
C MET A 99 -7.75 -38.70 0.37
N VAL A 100 -8.83 -38.64 -0.41
CA VAL A 100 -10.11 -38.03 -0.03
C VAL A 100 -11.21 -39.06 -0.16
N ILE A 101 -11.96 -39.25 0.93
CA ILE A 101 -13.15 -40.10 0.99
C ILE A 101 -14.36 -39.19 0.95
N HIS A 102 -15.12 -39.28 -0.14
CA HIS A 102 -16.26 -38.42 -0.41
C HIS A 102 -17.48 -39.04 0.25
N ARG A 103 -18.12 -38.30 1.17
CA ARG A 103 -19.42 -38.67 1.75
C ARG A 103 -20.55 -37.87 1.12
N TYR A 104 -20.33 -36.57 1.01
CA TYR A 104 -21.25 -35.67 0.36
C TYR A 104 -20.48 -34.71 -0.53
N THR A 105 -21.04 -34.41 -1.69
CA THR A 105 -20.61 -33.28 -2.51
C THR A 105 -21.68 -32.21 -2.43
N VAL A 106 -21.24 -30.98 -2.19
CA VAL A 106 -22.11 -29.80 -2.12
C VAL A 106 -21.71 -28.88 -3.25
N SER A 107 -22.64 -28.53 -4.12
CA SER A 107 -22.41 -27.60 -5.23
C SER A 107 -23.45 -26.49 -5.20
N LEU A 108 -23.00 -25.30 -4.83
CA LEU A 108 -23.78 -24.07 -4.67
C LEU A 108 -23.29 -23.02 -5.67
N ARG A 109 -24.16 -22.09 -6.00
CA ARG A 109 -23.82 -20.83 -6.66
C ARG A 109 -23.94 -19.69 -5.66
N SER A 110 -23.31 -18.55 -5.95
CA SER A 110 -23.44 -17.36 -5.09
C SER A 110 -24.91 -16.92 -4.97
N GLU A 111 -25.71 -17.12 -6.01
CA GLU A 111 -27.14 -16.78 -6.03
C GLU A 111 -28.00 -17.70 -5.16
N ASP A 112 -27.49 -18.90 -4.83
CA ASP A 112 -28.16 -19.85 -3.94
C ASP A 112 -28.03 -19.46 -2.47
N LEU A 113 -27.16 -18.50 -2.17
CA LEU A 113 -26.87 -18.00 -0.85
C LEU A 113 -27.59 -16.66 -0.59
N GLU A 114 -27.89 -16.43 0.68
CA GLU A 114 -28.34 -15.16 1.22
C GLU A 114 -27.35 -14.73 2.31
N PRO A 115 -26.78 -13.51 2.23
CA PRO A 115 -25.83 -13.05 3.23
C PRO A 115 -26.52 -12.85 4.59
N SER A 116 -25.78 -13.11 5.67
CA SER A 116 -26.24 -12.79 7.01
C SER A 116 -26.55 -11.29 7.13
N LYS A 117 -27.71 -10.94 7.70
CA LYS A 117 -28.09 -9.54 7.93
C LYS A 117 -27.06 -8.78 8.76
N VAL A 118 -26.41 -9.47 9.70
CA VAL A 118 -25.36 -8.87 10.54
C VAL A 118 -24.13 -8.55 9.70
N PHE A 119 -23.72 -9.46 8.80
CA PHE A 119 -22.60 -9.22 7.88
C PHE A 119 -22.88 -8.03 6.96
N VAL A 120 -24.07 -7.98 6.34
CA VAL A 120 -24.46 -6.86 5.46
C VAL A 120 -24.41 -5.53 6.21
N LYS A 121 -24.97 -5.49 7.43
CA LYS A 121 -24.96 -4.29 8.26
C LYS A 121 -23.54 -3.83 8.61
N GLU A 122 -22.66 -4.74 9.03
CA GLU A 122 -21.27 -4.37 9.34
C GLU A 122 -20.49 -3.86 8.12
N VAL A 123 -20.85 -4.30 6.91
CA VAL A 123 -20.29 -3.74 5.67
C VAL A 123 -20.87 -2.34 5.40
N GLU A 124 -22.16 -2.12 5.63
CA GLU A 124 -22.78 -0.80 5.55
C GLU A 124 -22.13 0.20 6.51
N ASP A 125 -22.04 -0.18 7.80
CA ASP A 125 -21.42 0.63 8.86
C ASP A 125 -19.94 0.95 8.53
N ALA A 126 -19.22 0.01 7.92
CA ALA A 126 -17.85 0.23 7.45
C ALA A 126 -17.78 1.22 6.28
N LEU A 127 -18.74 1.20 5.36
CA LEU A 127 -18.81 2.14 4.23
C LEU A 127 -19.30 3.53 4.63
N GLU A 128 -19.94 3.67 5.80
CA GLU A 128 -20.43 4.94 6.34
C GLU A 128 -19.37 5.74 7.12
N GLN A 129 -18.15 5.20 7.28
CA GLN A 129 -17.06 5.92 7.95
C GLN A 129 -16.76 7.28 7.25
N PRO A 130 -16.28 8.29 7.99
CA PRO A 130 -16.20 9.65 7.46
C PRO A 130 -15.17 9.80 6.34
N SER A 131 -13.97 9.22 6.51
CA SER A 131 -12.88 9.30 5.53
C SER A 131 -12.73 8.03 4.69
N PHE A 132 -12.04 8.15 3.55
CA PHE A 132 -11.71 7.00 2.69
C PHE A 132 -10.85 5.97 3.42
N ALA A 133 -9.82 6.41 4.15
CA ALA A 133 -8.92 5.54 4.91
C ALA A 133 -9.67 4.76 5.99
N GLU A 134 -10.55 5.41 6.76
CA GLU A 134 -11.37 4.74 7.78
C GLU A 134 -12.34 3.75 7.14
N ARG A 135 -12.98 4.08 6.01
CA ARG A 135 -13.85 3.13 5.27
C ARG A 135 -13.08 1.89 4.87
N MET A 136 -11.87 2.08 4.32
CA MET A 136 -11.00 0.97 3.91
C MET A 136 -10.58 0.11 5.10
N GLN A 137 -10.14 0.74 6.19
CA GLN A 137 -9.71 0.04 7.39
C GLN A 137 -10.87 -0.71 8.06
N ALA A 138 -12.04 -0.09 8.18
CA ALA A 138 -13.23 -0.71 8.73
C ALA A 138 -13.65 -1.91 7.88
N LEU A 139 -13.68 -1.76 6.55
CA LEU A 139 -14.05 -2.86 5.65
C LEU A 139 -13.05 -4.02 5.73
N ARG A 140 -11.73 -3.74 5.83
CA ARG A 140 -10.69 -4.76 6.08
C ARG A 140 -10.93 -5.51 7.38
N ARG A 141 -11.25 -4.81 8.46
CA ARG A 141 -11.58 -5.43 9.75
C ARG A 141 -12.81 -6.32 9.64
N THR A 142 -13.86 -5.86 8.96
CA THR A 142 -15.06 -6.66 8.70
C THR A 142 -14.70 -7.93 7.94
N CYS A 143 -14.02 -7.86 6.80
CA CYS A 143 -13.61 -9.07 6.07
C CYS A 143 -12.65 -9.97 6.88
N GLY A 144 -11.74 -9.40 7.67
CA GLY A 144 -10.86 -10.18 8.55
C GLY A 144 -11.63 -10.99 9.60
N VAL A 145 -12.76 -10.47 10.11
CA VAL A 145 -13.61 -11.17 11.07
C VAL A 145 -14.51 -12.20 10.40
N TRP A 146 -15.10 -11.86 9.25
CA TRP A 146 -16.10 -12.71 8.58
C TRP A 146 -15.51 -13.75 7.64
N GLY A 147 -14.27 -13.57 7.17
CA GLY A 147 -13.69 -14.33 6.08
C GLY A 147 -13.68 -13.55 4.77
N GLU A 148 -12.91 -14.03 3.80
CA GLU A 148 -12.76 -13.38 2.49
C GLU A 148 -13.41 -14.18 1.36
N MET A 149 -13.48 -15.50 1.50
CA MET A 149 -13.96 -16.42 0.49
C MET A 149 -15.01 -17.38 1.04
N MET A 150 -16.11 -17.53 0.33
CA MET A 150 -17.16 -18.50 0.61
C MET A 150 -16.94 -19.78 -0.20
N PRO A 151 -16.78 -20.96 0.42
CA PRO A 151 -16.77 -22.23 -0.30
C PRO A 151 -18.12 -22.46 -0.98
N LEU A 152 -18.10 -22.79 -2.27
CA LEU A 152 -19.32 -23.01 -3.07
C LEU A 152 -19.44 -24.44 -3.57
N ASP A 153 -18.32 -25.04 -3.97
CA ASP A 153 -18.27 -26.44 -4.40
C ASP A 153 -17.28 -27.17 -3.49
N VAL A 154 -17.79 -28.08 -2.65
CA VAL A 154 -16.99 -28.75 -1.63
C VAL A 154 -17.31 -30.24 -1.52
N VAL A 155 -16.32 -30.98 -1.03
CA VAL A 155 -16.46 -32.37 -0.60
C VAL A 155 -16.42 -32.41 0.92
N ILE A 156 -17.44 -33.03 1.47
CA ILE A 156 -17.56 -33.33 2.89
C ILE A 156 -17.25 -34.80 3.08
N GLY A 157 -16.41 -35.13 4.05
CA GLY A 157 -15.99 -36.50 4.30
C GLY A 157 -14.76 -36.56 5.18
N ALA A 158 -13.81 -37.41 4.79
CA ALA A 158 -12.53 -37.57 5.47
C ALA A 158 -11.36 -37.49 4.49
N SER A 159 -10.20 -37.05 4.94
CA SER A 159 -8.98 -36.99 4.13
C SER A 159 -7.71 -37.29 4.92
N LEU A 160 -6.75 -37.89 4.21
CA LEU A 160 -5.36 -38.00 4.61
C LEU A 160 -4.54 -37.15 3.66
N ALA A 161 -3.74 -36.22 4.18
CA ALA A 161 -2.88 -35.36 3.37
C ALA A 161 -1.46 -35.32 3.94
N ALA A 162 -0.48 -35.26 3.05
CA ALA A 162 0.92 -35.06 3.42
C ALA A 162 1.59 -34.13 2.40
N THR A 163 2.41 -33.21 2.92
CA THR A 163 3.06 -32.18 2.12
C THR A 163 4.51 -32.00 2.53
N GLY A 164 5.39 -31.90 1.53
CA GLY A 164 6.82 -31.74 1.74
C GLY A 164 7.54 -31.30 0.46
N THR A 165 8.86 -31.21 0.52
CA THR A 165 9.72 -30.94 -0.64
C THR A 165 10.41 -32.21 -1.08
N LEU A 166 10.51 -32.43 -2.39
CA LEU A 166 11.30 -33.50 -2.99
C LEU A 166 12.73 -33.04 -3.25
N ALA A 167 13.68 -33.99 -3.25
CA ALA A 167 15.01 -33.72 -3.75
C ALA A 167 14.98 -33.38 -5.26
N PRO A 168 15.98 -32.64 -5.78
CA PRO A 168 16.08 -32.39 -7.21
C PRO A 168 16.02 -33.70 -8.02
N ASN A 169 15.19 -33.72 -9.06
CA ASN A 169 14.97 -34.88 -9.95
C ASN A 169 14.30 -36.11 -9.31
N GLN A 170 13.75 -35.99 -8.10
CA GLN A 170 12.86 -37.00 -7.54
C GLN A 170 11.40 -36.67 -7.87
N ASN A 171 10.63 -37.72 -8.18
CA ASN A 171 9.17 -37.69 -8.23
C ASN A 171 8.65 -38.68 -7.19
N LEU A 172 7.42 -38.49 -6.72
CA LEU A 172 6.78 -39.52 -5.92
C LEU A 172 6.59 -40.79 -6.78
N THR A 173 7.05 -41.93 -6.29
CA THR A 173 6.82 -43.22 -6.95
C THR A 173 5.42 -43.73 -6.63
N GLY A 174 4.93 -44.66 -7.47
CA GLY A 174 3.62 -45.29 -7.32
C GLY A 174 2.45 -44.56 -7.96
N SER A 175 1.48 -45.34 -8.45
CA SER A 175 0.22 -44.78 -8.95
C SER A 175 -0.68 -44.43 -7.77
N PRO A 176 -1.33 -43.24 -7.77
CA PRO A 176 -2.27 -42.84 -6.73
C PRO A 176 -3.44 -43.83 -6.51
N ALA A 177 -3.67 -44.76 -7.44
CA ALA A 177 -4.79 -45.69 -7.44
C ALA A 177 -4.49 -47.10 -6.88
N THR A 178 -3.23 -47.46 -6.56
CA THR A 178 -2.86 -48.88 -6.41
C THR A 178 -2.38 -49.33 -5.02
N PHE A 179 -2.25 -48.44 -4.03
CA PHE A 179 -1.65 -48.82 -2.75
C PHE A 179 -2.67 -49.06 -1.61
N ARG A 180 -2.57 -50.23 -0.97
CA ARG A 180 -3.26 -50.58 0.29
C ARG A 180 -2.22 -51.14 1.26
N PRO A 181 -1.88 -50.46 2.36
CA PRO A 181 -0.83 -50.92 3.27
C PRO A 181 -1.26 -52.15 4.09
N ASP A 182 -0.29 -53.00 4.43
CA ASP A 182 -0.49 -54.02 5.46
C ASP A 182 -0.63 -53.37 6.85
N ASN A 183 -1.62 -53.80 7.62
CA ASN A 183 -2.02 -53.21 8.90
C ASN A 183 -0.94 -53.41 10.00
N ARG A 184 -0.24 -52.34 10.44
CA ARG A 184 0.67 -52.31 11.63
C ARG A 184 0.74 -50.91 12.28
N GLY A 185 0.76 -50.85 13.63
CA GLY A 185 0.97 -49.61 14.44
C GLY A 185 2.47 -49.25 14.66
N PRO A 186 2.85 -48.36 15.62
CA PRO A 186 2.09 -47.33 16.34
C PRO A 186 2.42 -45.89 15.86
N ASP A 187 3.24 -45.71 14.83
CA ASP A 187 3.62 -44.37 14.33
C ASP A 187 2.65 -43.92 13.22
N VAL A 188 1.67 -43.09 13.61
CA VAL A 188 0.68 -42.45 12.73
C VAL A 188 1.32 -41.85 11.48
N MET A 189 2.53 -41.28 11.60
CA MET A 189 3.21 -40.62 10.49
C MET A 189 3.74 -41.61 9.47
N GLN A 190 4.28 -42.75 9.91
CA GLN A 190 4.70 -43.84 9.02
C GLN A 190 3.51 -44.51 8.35
N THR A 191 2.38 -44.63 9.06
CA THR A 191 1.15 -45.17 8.48
C THR A 191 0.64 -44.24 7.39
N ILE A 192 0.59 -42.92 7.61
CA ILE A 192 0.24 -41.94 6.57
C ILE A 192 1.20 -42.02 5.39
N ASP A 193 2.51 -42.10 5.65
CA ASP A 193 3.51 -42.15 4.58
C ASP A 193 3.38 -43.40 3.70
N LYS A 194 3.04 -44.53 4.30
CA LYS A 194 2.71 -45.75 3.54
C LYS A 194 1.39 -45.58 2.80
N CYS A 195 0.34 -45.10 3.45
CA CYS A 195 -0.98 -44.91 2.82
C CYS A 195 -0.92 -44.01 1.59
N LEU A 196 -0.08 -42.98 1.62
CA LEU A 196 0.09 -42.03 0.52
C LEU A 196 1.27 -42.40 -0.41
N ASP A 197 1.98 -43.50 -0.17
CA ASP A 197 3.15 -43.94 -0.92
C ASP A 197 4.23 -42.85 -1.06
N ILE A 198 4.62 -42.25 0.07
CA ILE A 198 5.59 -41.16 0.18
C ILE A 198 6.74 -41.47 1.15
N THR A 199 6.91 -42.74 1.52
CA THR A 199 7.92 -43.18 2.51
C THR A 199 9.33 -42.80 2.05
N ASN A 200 10.05 -42.02 2.86
CA ASN A 200 11.41 -41.52 2.57
C ASN A 200 11.56 -40.63 1.33
N HIS A 201 10.48 -40.01 0.83
CA HIS A 201 10.53 -39.14 -0.35
C HIS A 201 10.68 -37.64 -0.04
N PHE A 202 10.45 -37.19 1.19
CA PHE A 202 10.52 -35.76 1.54
C PHE A 202 11.85 -35.37 2.19
N ASP A 203 12.54 -34.41 1.59
CA ASP A 203 13.73 -33.75 2.16
C ASP A 203 13.35 -32.83 3.34
N LYS A 204 12.23 -32.12 3.21
CA LYS A 204 11.62 -31.31 4.26
C LYS A 204 10.12 -31.60 4.29
N ARG A 205 9.60 -31.98 5.46
CA ARG A 205 8.16 -32.19 5.68
C ARG A 205 7.57 -30.96 6.36
N LEU A 206 6.40 -30.51 5.89
CA LEU A 206 5.62 -29.50 6.59
C LEU A 206 4.84 -30.17 7.72
N GLU A 207 3.86 -30.98 7.35
CA GLU A 207 2.98 -31.71 8.26
C GLU A 207 2.23 -32.81 7.49
N SER A 208 1.65 -33.74 8.25
CA SER A 208 0.65 -34.67 7.75
C SER A 208 -0.61 -34.53 8.56
N ARG A 209 -1.75 -34.67 7.88
CA ARG A 209 -3.05 -34.35 8.46
C ARG A 209 -4.06 -35.43 8.15
N VAL A 210 -4.75 -35.85 9.21
CA VAL A 210 -5.99 -36.62 9.13
C VAL A 210 -7.12 -35.66 9.45
N GLN A 211 -8.06 -35.49 8.53
CA GLN A 211 -9.20 -34.58 8.68
C GLN A 211 -10.51 -35.36 8.52
N GLY A 212 -11.45 -35.19 9.45
CA GLY A 212 -12.71 -35.93 9.47
C GLY A 212 -12.55 -37.44 9.72
N GLY A 213 -13.68 -38.14 9.87
CA GLY A 213 -13.71 -39.62 9.93
C GLY A 213 -13.06 -40.26 11.16
N TYR A 214 -13.06 -39.58 12.32
CA TYR A 214 -12.45 -40.05 13.57
C TYR A 214 -10.92 -40.31 13.50
N PRO A 215 -10.09 -39.25 13.52
CA PRO A 215 -8.63 -39.37 13.54
C PRO A 215 -8.07 -40.26 14.67
N GLU A 216 -8.80 -40.40 15.77
CA GLU A 216 -8.47 -41.28 16.89
C GLU A 216 -8.60 -42.77 16.54
N VAL A 217 -9.51 -43.14 15.64
CA VAL A 217 -9.64 -44.53 15.15
C VAL A 217 -8.44 -44.86 14.27
N PHE A 218 -8.02 -43.93 13.41
CA PHE A 218 -6.78 -44.07 12.62
C PHE A 218 -5.58 -44.29 13.53
N SER A 219 -5.46 -43.48 14.58
CA SER A 219 -4.33 -43.56 15.52
C SER A 219 -4.32 -44.84 16.36
N LYS A 220 -5.49 -45.37 16.75
CA LYS A 220 -5.59 -46.53 17.66
C LYS A 220 -5.68 -47.87 16.92
N SER A 221 -6.39 -47.91 15.81
CA SER A 221 -6.78 -49.15 15.12
C SER A 221 -6.21 -49.27 13.70
N GLY A 222 -5.51 -48.24 13.20
CA GLY A 222 -4.86 -48.26 11.89
C GLY A 222 -5.77 -47.88 10.73
N PHE A 223 -5.20 -47.92 9.53
CA PHE A 223 -5.83 -47.40 8.31
C PHE A 223 -7.06 -48.19 7.87
N ASP A 224 -7.01 -49.53 7.86
CA ASP A 224 -8.12 -50.35 7.38
C ASP A 224 -9.37 -50.20 8.24
N GLU A 225 -9.19 -50.11 9.56
CA GLU A 225 -10.29 -49.93 10.49
C GLU A 225 -10.85 -48.51 10.41
N TRP A 226 -9.98 -47.49 10.30
CA TRP A 226 -10.41 -46.11 10.01
C TRP A 226 -11.19 -46.01 8.70
N LEU A 227 -10.69 -46.61 7.62
CA LEU A 227 -11.33 -46.60 6.31
C LEU A 227 -12.67 -47.34 6.36
N THR A 228 -12.73 -48.51 7.00
CA THR A 228 -13.96 -49.29 7.18
C THR A 228 -14.99 -48.52 8.01
N ASN A 229 -14.57 -47.88 9.10
CA ASN A 229 -15.41 -47.06 9.95
C ASN A 229 -15.94 -45.85 9.17
N THR A 230 -15.04 -45.14 8.49
CA THR A 230 -15.36 -44.02 7.63
C THR A 230 -16.35 -44.43 6.54
N LEU A 231 -16.19 -45.60 5.92
CA LEU A 231 -17.05 -46.13 4.86
C LEU A 231 -18.44 -46.55 5.32
N ASN A 232 -18.53 -47.18 6.49
CA ASN A 232 -19.73 -47.89 6.91
C ASN A 232 -20.54 -47.17 8.01
N ILE A 233 -19.95 -46.19 8.70
CA ILE A 233 -20.62 -45.43 9.76
C ILE A 233 -20.92 -44.02 9.26
N ASP A 234 -22.18 -43.74 8.95
CA ASP A 234 -22.63 -42.37 8.63
C ASP A 234 -22.90 -41.60 9.93
N ASN A 235 -21.83 -41.15 10.59
CA ASN A 235 -21.97 -40.17 11.67
C ASN A 235 -21.66 -38.77 11.19
N SER A 236 -22.72 -38.00 10.97
CA SER A 236 -22.65 -36.62 10.54
C SER A 236 -21.74 -35.73 11.43
N SER A 237 -21.61 -36.00 12.73
CA SER A 237 -20.82 -35.15 13.63
C SER A 237 -19.31 -35.17 13.40
N THR A 238 -18.79 -36.09 12.59
CA THR A 238 -17.35 -36.22 12.31
C THR A 238 -16.96 -35.94 10.86
N TRP A 239 -17.93 -35.50 10.06
CA TRP A 239 -17.67 -35.08 8.69
C TRP A 239 -17.27 -33.62 8.63
N GLU A 240 -16.18 -33.35 7.91
CA GLU A 240 -15.65 -32.00 7.69
C GLU A 240 -15.55 -31.69 6.19
N ILE A 241 -15.42 -30.40 5.87
CA ILE A 241 -14.99 -29.98 4.52
C ILE A 241 -13.53 -30.39 4.35
N VAL A 242 -13.30 -31.37 3.49
CA VAL A 242 -11.97 -31.94 3.23
C VAL A 242 -11.41 -31.54 1.87
N LYS A 243 -12.26 -31.00 1.00
CA LYS A 243 -11.85 -30.45 -0.29
C LYS A 243 -12.77 -29.33 -0.73
N VAL A 244 -12.20 -28.27 -1.28
CA VAL A 244 -12.89 -27.17 -1.95
C VAL A 244 -12.50 -27.20 -3.42
N ASN A 245 -13.50 -27.28 -4.30
CA ASN A 245 -13.31 -27.21 -5.76
C ASN A 245 -13.51 -25.78 -6.28
N ARG A 246 -14.46 -25.03 -5.69
CA ARG A 246 -14.79 -23.65 -6.08
C ARG A 246 -15.16 -22.82 -4.86
N ALA A 247 -14.81 -21.55 -4.91
CA ALA A 247 -15.23 -20.55 -3.93
C ALA A 247 -15.58 -19.24 -4.65
N ALA A 248 -16.25 -18.33 -3.94
CA ALA A 248 -16.50 -16.97 -4.39
C ALA A 248 -16.08 -15.96 -3.32
N PRO A 249 -15.67 -14.74 -3.69
CA PRO A 249 -15.44 -13.66 -2.74
C PRO A 249 -16.68 -13.43 -1.88
N ILE A 250 -16.50 -13.18 -0.58
CA ILE A 250 -17.62 -12.89 0.33
C ILE A 250 -18.42 -11.65 -0.12
N THR A 251 -17.78 -10.74 -0.84
CA THR A 251 -18.41 -9.56 -1.45
C THR A 251 -19.41 -9.91 -2.55
N ASP A 252 -19.30 -11.08 -3.17
CA ASP A 252 -20.26 -11.56 -4.16
C ASP A 252 -21.59 -11.99 -3.54
N LEU A 253 -21.63 -12.13 -2.21
CA LEU A 253 -22.86 -12.38 -1.47
C LEU A 253 -23.63 -11.08 -1.19
N LEU A 254 -22.95 -9.92 -1.26
CA LEU A 254 -23.56 -8.64 -0.95
C LEU A 254 -24.60 -8.23 -2.01
N PRO A 255 -25.63 -7.47 -1.60
CA PRO A 255 -26.52 -6.77 -2.53
C PRO A 255 -25.73 -5.96 -3.56
N GLN A 256 -26.23 -5.91 -4.80
CA GLN A 256 -25.53 -5.29 -5.93
C GLN A 256 -25.07 -3.86 -5.64
N ALA A 257 -25.92 -3.05 -4.98
CA ALA A 257 -25.57 -1.67 -4.62
C ALA A 257 -24.36 -1.59 -3.67
N LEU A 258 -24.28 -2.47 -2.66
CA LEU A 258 -23.15 -2.51 -1.73
C LEU A 258 -21.90 -3.06 -2.41
N ARG A 259 -22.04 -4.10 -3.25
CA ARG A 259 -20.93 -4.64 -4.02
C ARG A 259 -20.29 -3.57 -4.90
N GLN A 260 -21.10 -2.75 -5.57
CA GLN A 260 -20.60 -1.64 -6.38
C GLN A 260 -19.90 -0.57 -5.53
N LYS A 261 -20.42 -0.25 -4.33
CA LYS A 261 -19.75 0.68 -3.40
C LYS A 261 -18.39 0.15 -2.94
N VAL A 262 -18.33 -1.12 -2.54
CA VAL A 262 -17.07 -1.81 -2.17
C VAL A 262 -16.09 -1.81 -3.34
N GLN A 263 -16.54 -2.20 -4.53
CA GLN A 263 -15.69 -2.24 -5.72
C GLN A 263 -15.13 -0.84 -6.07
N ARG A 264 -15.97 0.20 -6.00
CA ARG A 264 -15.52 1.58 -6.21
C ARG A 264 -14.47 1.97 -5.17
N LEU A 265 -14.73 1.70 -3.90
CA LEU A 265 -13.79 1.98 -2.82
C LEU A 265 -12.43 1.28 -3.06
N CYS A 266 -12.43 -0.02 -3.36
CA CYS A 266 -11.22 -0.78 -3.65
C CYS A 266 -10.50 -0.29 -4.92
N SER A 267 -11.23 0.13 -5.95
CA SER A 267 -10.64 0.65 -7.19
C SER A 267 -10.02 2.04 -7.03
N SER A 268 -10.42 2.80 -6.01
CA SER A 268 -9.93 4.15 -5.73
C SER A 268 -8.80 4.21 -4.70
N VAL A 269 -8.28 3.05 -4.28
CA VAL A 269 -7.20 3.01 -3.28
C VAL A 269 -5.91 3.62 -3.81
N LEU A 270 -5.67 3.53 -5.12
CA LEU A 270 -4.48 4.08 -5.74
C LEU A 270 -4.82 5.34 -6.51
N SER A 271 -4.04 6.39 -6.28
CA SER A 271 -4.06 7.61 -7.09
C SER A 271 -2.66 7.91 -7.61
N ARG A 272 -2.57 8.69 -8.69
CA ARG A 272 -1.29 9.06 -9.30
C ARG A 272 -1.23 10.56 -9.47
N SER A 273 -0.08 11.15 -9.16
CA SER A 273 0.18 12.54 -9.51
C SER A 273 0.36 12.70 -11.02
N VAL A 274 0.44 13.95 -11.48
CA VAL A 274 0.93 14.26 -12.83
C VAL A 274 2.36 13.76 -13.01
N CYS A 275 2.72 13.35 -14.23
CA CYS A 275 4.09 13.00 -14.56
C CYS A 275 4.97 14.25 -14.67
N VAL A 276 6.19 14.16 -14.14
CA VAL A 276 7.22 15.21 -14.19
C VAL A 276 8.43 14.69 -14.96
N GLY A 277 8.97 15.50 -15.87
CA GLY A 277 10.04 15.13 -16.80
C GLY A 277 9.53 14.80 -18.21
N TYR A 278 10.32 14.04 -18.98
CA TYR A 278 10.02 13.71 -20.39
C TYR A 278 8.83 12.76 -20.49
N GLN A 279 7.70 13.26 -21.00
CA GLN A 279 6.43 12.53 -20.99
C GLN A 279 6.36 11.46 -22.08
N VAL A 280 6.77 10.23 -21.72
CA VAL A 280 6.64 9.03 -22.55
C VAL A 280 5.92 7.91 -21.79
N GLN A 281 5.79 6.75 -22.42
CA GLN A 281 5.29 5.55 -21.77
C GLN A 281 6.18 5.16 -20.58
N LEU A 282 5.56 4.79 -19.46
CA LEU A 282 6.26 4.42 -18.24
C LEU A 282 7.01 3.09 -18.42
N ASN A 283 8.30 3.06 -18.08
CA ASN A 283 9.13 1.86 -18.09
C ASN A 283 9.04 1.07 -16.78
N PHE A 284 8.67 1.74 -15.69
CA PHE A 284 8.46 1.11 -14.39
C PHE A 284 7.22 1.68 -13.72
N ASP A 285 6.56 0.85 -12.91
CA ASP A 285 5.40 1.23 -12.15
C ASP A 285 5.48 0.73 -10.70
N GLY A 286 5.49 1.67 -9.76
CA GLY A 286 5.55 1.40 -8.32
C GLY A 286 4.32 0.67 -7.79
N ALA A 287 3.18 0.69 -8.51
CA ALA A 287 1.96 -0.01 -8.10
C ALA A 287 1.98 -1.52 -8.34
N LEU A 288 2.90 -2.03 -9.17
CA LEU A 288 2.92 -3.46 -9.59
C LEU A 288 3.17 -4.45 -8.45
N GLN A 289 3.53 -3.95 -7.27
CA GLN A 289 3.85 -4.75 -6.09
C GLN A 289 2.74 -4.75 -5.05
N GLY A 290 1.57 -4.25 -5.43
CA GLY A 290 0.47 -4.06 -4.51
C GLY A 290 0.81 -2.97 -3.51
N ILE A 291 0.15 -3.04 -2.37
CA ILE A 291 0.14 -1.98 -1.39
C ILE A 291 1.11 -2.35 -0.26
N LYS A 292 2.26 -1.67 -0.22
CA LYS A 292 3.33 -1.90 0.75
C LYS A 292 3.78 -0.61 1.39
N ASP A 293 4.25 -0.69 2.64
CA ASP A 293 4.80 0.47 3.35
C ASP A 293 6.26 0.67 2.96
N ILE A 294 6.60 1.88 2.55
CA ILE A 294 7.98 2.26 2.24
C ILE A 294 8.77 2.34 3.56
N LYS A 295 9.90 1.65 3.62
CA LYS A 295 10.87 1.74 4.72
C LYS A 295 11.99 2.73 4.39
N GLN A 296 12.40 2.78 3.13
CA GLN A 296 13.54 3.59 2.70
C GLN A 296 13.43 3.93 1.22
N ILE A 297 13.82 5.16 0.87
CA ILE A 297 14.13 5.54 -0.51
C ILE A 297 15.62 5.83 -0.59
N THR A 298 16.31 5.16 -1.51
CA THR A 298 17.72 5.43 -1.82
C THR A 298 17.79 6.12 -3.18
N VAL A 299 18.52 7.23 -3.23
CA VAL A 299 18.70 8.00 -4.45
C VAL A 299 20.18 8.09 -4.76
N TRP A 300 20.54 7.76 -6.00
CA TRP A 300 21.86 7.99 -6.57
C TRP A 300 21.78 9.21 -7.46
N SER A 301 22.65 10.18 -7.22
CA SER A 301 22.68 11.42 -7.98
C SER A 301 24.09 11.94 -8.10
N ASP A 302 24.36 12.66 -9.18
CA ASP A 302 25.62 13.36 -9.40
C ASP A 302 25.41 14.88 -9.48
N VAL A 303 26.42 15.59 -9.97
CA VAL A 303 26.39 17.05 -10.16
C VAL A 303 25.53 17.50 -11.36
N VAL A 304 24.85 16.57 -12.05
CA VAL A 304 24.05 16.85 -13.24
C VAL A 304 22.59 16.42 -13.06
N THR A 305 22.33 15.26 -12.46
CA THR A 305 20.95 14.71 -12.42
C THR A 305 20.75 13.62 -11.35
N VAL A 306 19.51 13.18 -11.19
CA VAL A 306 19.16 11.94 -10.48
C VAL A 306 19.38 10.75 -11.41
N ARG A 307 20.37 9.92 -11.07
CA ARG A 307 20.80 8.77 -11.88
C ARG A 307 19.92 7.56 -11.68
N ASP A 308 19.77 7.17 -10.41
CA ASP A 308 19.03 5.98 -10.03
C ASP A 308 18.19 6.22 -8.78
N LEU A 309 17.14 5.43 -8.63
CA LEU A 309 16.32 5.39 -7.42
C LEU A 309 15.90 3.96 -7.08
N SER A 310 15.90 3.62 -5.80
CA SER A 310 15.33 2.37 -5.31
C SER A 310 14.46 2.59 -4.09
N ILE A 311 13.45 1.74 -3.93
CA ILE A 311 12.52 1.77 -2.80
C ILE A 311 12.64 0.43 -2.08
N THR A 312 12.91 0.49 -0.78
CA THR A 312 12.88 -0.68 0.11
C THR A 312 11.61 -0.60 0.94
N TYR A 313 10.84 -1.68 0.96
CA TYR A 313 9.61 -1.79 1.73
C TYR A 313 9.87 -2.42 3.11
N VAL A 314 8.90 -2.29 4.02
CA VAL A 314 9.00 -2.82 5.40
C VAL A 314 9.22 -4.33 5.44
N ASP A 315 8.66 -5.07 4.48
CA ASP A 315 8.83 -6.52 4.33
C ASP A 315 10.20 -6.95 3.78
N GLY A 316 11.11 -5.99 3.51
CA GLY A 316 12.43 -6.23 2.96
C GLY A 316 12.49 -6.32 1.43
N THR A 317 11.35 -6.26 0.73
CA THR A 317 11.32 -6.17 -0.73
C THR A 317 12.04 -4.91 -1.18
N VAL A 318 12.95 -5.03 -2.15
CA VAL A 318 13.62 -3.90 -2.78
C VAL A 318 13.17 -3.79 -4.24
N ARG A 319 12.87 -2.57 -4.68
CA ARG A 319 12.52 -2.27 -6.07
C ARG A 319 13.44 -1.20 -6.65
N GLY A 320 13.81 -1.40 -7.91
CA GLY A 320 14.91 -0.71 -8.54
C GLY A 320 16.25 -1.44 -8.33
N PRO A 321 17.40 -0.77 -8.56
CA PRO A 321 17.49 0.62 -9.01
C PRO A 321 16.78 0.84 -10.34
N TYR A 322 15.90 1.83 -10.38
CA TYR A 322 15.35 2.36 -11.62
C TYR A 322 16.37 3.37 -12.14
N GLY A 323 16.88 3.18 -13.36
CA GLY A 323 17.97 3.98 -13.91
C GLY A 323 19.03 3.13 -14.63
N TYR A 324 20.23 3.69 -14.77
CA TYR A 324 21.35 3.10 -15.51
C TYR A 324 22.11 2.00 -14.75
N GLY A 325 21.90 1.87 -13.44
CA GLY A 325 22.50 0.85 -12.58
C GLY A 325 23.57 1.40 -11.64
N LYS A 326 23.72 0.75 -10.47
CA LYS A 326 24.55 1.17 -9.34
C LYS A 326 25.99 1.49 -9.79
N THR A 327 26.32 2.78 -9.90
CA THR A 327 27.70 3.24 -10.02
C THR A 327 28.32 3.38 -8.62
N ASN A 328 29.65 3.46 -8.53
CA ASN A 328 30.38 3.72 -7.28
C ASN A 328 30.21 5.18 -6.76
N GLN A 329 29.14 5.88 -7.15
CA GLN A 329 28.91 7.29 -6.86
C GLN A 329 28.05 7.51 -5.61
N SER A 330 28.02 8.77 -5.15
CA SER A 330 27.30 9.29 -3.99
C SER A 330 25.85 8.82 -4.01
N TYR A 331 25.46 8.10 -2.96
CA TYR A 331 24.07 7.77 -2.68
C TYR A 331 23.73 8.30 -1.30
N ASP A 332 22.47 8.68 -1.13
CA ASP A 332 21.91 8.98 0.17
C ASP A 332 20.57 8.26 0.31
N SER A 333 20.16 8.05 1.55
CA SER A 333 18.99 7.25 1.91
C SER A 333 18.08 8.01 2.85
N PHE A 334 16.82 8.11 2.46
CA PHE A 334 15.78 8.66 3.32
C PHE A 334 15.03 7.53 4.01
N LEU A 335 15.30 7.36 5.30
CA LEU A 335 14.74 6.30 6.14
C LEU A 335 13.42 6.75 6.77
N LEU A 336 12.45 5.84 6.81
CA LEU A 336 11.17 6.02 7.49
C LEU A 336 11.12 5.11 8.72
N SER A 337 10.75 5.71 9.85
CA SER A 337 10.43 5.00 11.09
C SER A 337 9.05 4.36 10.99
N ARG A 338 8.67 3.56 11.99
CA ARG A 338 7.30 3.06 12.11
C ARG A 338 6.32 4.25 12.14
N ASP A 339 5.22 4.12 11.39
CA ASP A 339 4.16 5.12 11.25
C ASP A 339 4.55 6.44 10.54
N GLU A 340 5.80 6.55 10.06
CA GLU A 340 6.19 7.62 9.15
C GLU A 340 5.84 7.24 7.71
N THR A 341 5.27 8.19 6.97
CA THR A 341 4.95 8.04 5.56
C THR A 341 5.38 9.27 4.79
N ILE A 342 5.74 9.13 3.52
CA ILE A 342 6.02 10.27 2.65
C ILE A 342 4.69 10.80 2.11
N THR A 343 4.42 12.09 2.30
CA THR A 343 3.16 12.74 1.89
C THR A 343 3.37 13.79 0.78
N LYS A 344 4.63 14.19 0.54
CA LYS A 344 4.99 15.11 -0.56
C LYS A 344 6.29 14.68 -1.24
N VAL A 345 6.32 14.86 -2.56
CA VAL A 345 7.51 14.74 -3.41
C VAL A 345 7.69 16.06 -4.15
N PHE A 346 8.87 16.66 -3.98
CA PHE A 346 9.29 17.83 -4.74
C PHE A 346 10.19 17.36 -5.87
N ALA A 347 9.88 17.76 -7.09
CA ALA A 347 10.63 17.35 -8.27
C ALA A 347 11.02 18.55 -9.11
N TRP A 348 12.29 18.65 -9.44
CA TRP A 348 12.82 19.63 -10.39
C TRP A 348 13.16 18.88 -11.68
N ALA A 349 12.56 19.30 -12.79
CA ALA A 349 12.77 18.67 -14.08
C ALA A 349 13.02 19.69 -15.18
N THR A 350 13.71 19.24 -16.23
CA THR A 350 13.77 19.92 -17.52
C THR A 350 12.82 19.19 -18.48
N GLN A 351 12.76 19.65 -19.74
CA GLN A 351 12.00 18.94 -20.78
C GLN A 351 12.46 17.48 -20.97
N GLY A 352 13.72 17.14 -20.66
CA GLY A 352 14.27 15.81 -20.87
C GLY A 352 14.42 14.96 -19.59
N ASP A 353 14.63 15.60 -18.44
CA ASP A 353 15.28 14.93 -17.31
C ASP A 353 14.65 15.29 -15.96
N VAL A 354 14.65 14.35 -15.03
CA VAL A 354 14.39 14.64 -13.61
C VAL A 354 15.71 14.97 -12.94
N VAL A 355 15.96 16.26 -12.76
CA VAL A 355 17.26 16.77 -12.31
C VAL A 355 17.43 16.63 -10.80
N ALA A 356 16.39 16.90 -10.02
CA ALA A 356 16.47 16.80 -8.57
C ALA A 356 15.16 16.34 -7.92
N LEU A 357 15.28 15.70 -6.75
CA LEU A 357 14.18 15.19 -5.95
C LEU A 357 14.35 15.53 -4.47
N GLN A 358 13.24 15.77 -3.79
CA GLN A 358 13.19 15.85 -2.34
C GLN A 358 11.88 15.23 -1.83
N PHE A 359 11.93 14.54 -0.70
CA PHE A 359 10.78 13.87 -0.09
C PHE A 359 10.45 14.54 1.23
N ALA A 360 9.17 14.58 1.60
CA ALA A 360 8.73 15.03 2.91
C ALA A 360 7.80 14.02 3.57
N LYS A 361 8.01 13.82 4.87
CA LYS A 361 7.18 12.96 5.70
C LYS A 361 5.95 13.70 6.22
N ASN A 362 4.95 12.93 6.67
CA ASN A 362 3.86 13.40 7.53
C ASN A 362 4.37 14.09 8.81
N THR A 363 5.56 13.75 9.30
CA THR A 363 6.18 14.40 10.48
C THR A 363 6.76 15.80 10.20
N GLY A 364 6.67 16.29 8.96
CA GLY A 364 7.28 17.56 8.53
C GLY A 364 8.77 17.46 8.23
N GLN A 365 9.42 16.33 8.52
CA GLN A 365 10.82 16.11 8.16
C GLN A 365 10.97 16.01 6.63
N VAL A 366 11.96 16.72 6.10
CA VAL A 366 12.33 16.70 4.68
C VAL A 366 13.68 16.00 4.48
N SER A 367 13.82 15.30 3.36
CA SER A 367 15.11 14.77 2.91
C SER A 367 16.04 15.90 2.44
N ASN A 368 17.30 15.56 2.19
CA ASN A 368 18.15 16.39 1.33
C ASN A 368 17.51 16.54 -0.05
N ILE A 369 17.90 17.61 -0.77
CA ILE A 369 17.63 17.71 -2.21
C ILE A 369 18.67 16.82 -2.91
N TYR A 370 18.21 15.73 -3.52
CA TYR A 370 19.02 14.79 -4.30
C TYR A 370 19.13 15.28 -5.74
N GLY A 371 20.31 15.20 -6.34
CA GLY A 371 20.62 15.88 -7.61
C GLY A 371 21.45 17.15 -7.41
N PRO A 372 21.91 17.81 -8.49
CA PRO A 372 22.57 19.09 -8.35
C PRO A 372 21.62 20.13 -7.81
N GLN A 373 22.18 21.15 -7.16
CA GLN A 373 21.45 22.37 -6.84
C GLN A 373 20.93 22.99 -8.14
N PRO A 374 19.63 22.90 -8.46
CA PRO A 374 19.08 22.97 -9.82
C PRO A 374 19.54 24.23 -10.57
N VAL A 375 20.59 24.08 -11.37
CA VAL A 375 21.36 25.20 -11.93
C VAL A 375 20.57 25.87 -13.06
N THR A 376 19.83 25.11 -13.86
CA THR A 376 19.08 25.54 -15.05
C THR A 376 17.65 24.99 -15.07
N VAL A 377 17.07 24.67 -13.91
CA VAL A 377 15.87 23.85 -13.85
C VAL A 377 14.62 24.70 -13.62
N GLU A 378 13.50 24.23 -14.13
CA GLU A 378 12.18 24.78 -13.88
C GLU A 378 11.88 24.86 -12.38
N ASN A 379 10.87 25.66 -12.04
CA ASN A 379 10.36 25.69 -10.68
C ASN A 379 9.94 24.28 -10.23
N PRO A 380 10.05 23.95 -8.93
CA PRO A 380 9.72 22.62 -8.47
C PRO A 380 8.24 22.30 -8.69
N HIS A 381 7.99 21.09 -9.18
CA HIS A 381 6.69 20.47 -9.09
C HIS A 381 6.47 19.97 -7.66
N VAL A 382 5.39 20.44 -7.03
CA VAL A 382 4.97 19.99 -5.69
C VAL A 382 3.93 18.89 -5.86
N LEU A 383 4.37 17.64 -5.83
CA LEU A 383 3.53 16.46 -6.03
C LEU A 383 3.06 15.96 -4.66
N ASN A 384 1.74 15.85 -4.49
CA ASN A 384 1.14 15.39 -3.25
C ASN A 384 -0.12 14.56 -3.55
N GLY A 385 -0.41 13.59 -2.68
CA GLY A 385 -1.60 12.74 -2.76
C GLY A 385 -2.79 13.27 -1.96
N GLY A 386 -2.81 14.55 -1.56
CA GLY A 386 -3.89 15.07 -0.69
C GLY A 386 -3.92 14.40 0.69
N GLY A 387 -2.75 14.24 1.31
CA GLY A 387 -2.60 13.54 2.60
C GLY A 387 -2.34 12.04 2.47
N ASP A 388 -2.58 11.45 1.30
CA ASP A 388 -2.28 10.04 1.05
C ASP A 388 -0.77 9.75 1.15
N ALA A 389 -0.45 8.57 1.67
CA ALA A 389 0.92 8.09 1.75
C ALA A 389 1.45 7.70 0.36
N LEU A 390 2.73 7.95 0.13
CA LEU A 390 3.44 7.48 -1.05
C LEU A 390 3.53 5.94 -0.99
N LEU A 391 2.97 5.28 -1.99
CA LEU A 391 3.14 3.85 -2.19
C LEU A 391 4.45 3.55 -2.93
N GLY A 392 4.76 4.35 -3.94
CA GLY A 392 5.93 4.15 -4.77
C GLY A 392 6.04 5.21 -5.86
N LEU A 393 6.97 4.99 -6.78
CA LEU A 393 7.18 5.85 -7.94
C LEU A 393 7.01 5.02 -9.20
N SER A 394 6.39 5.62 -10.21
CA SER A 394 6.37 5.13 -11.59
C SER A 394 7.14 6.12 -12.46
N GLY A 395 7.59 5.71 -13.64
CA GLY A 395 8.38 6.62 -14.46
C GLY A 395 9.07 5.96 -15.62
N THR A 396 10.00 6.71 -16.21
CA THR A 396 10.89 6.23 -17.26
C THR A 396 12.33 6.69 -16.98
N PHE A 397 13.26 5.98 -17.60
CA PHE A 397 14.69 6.24 -17.50
C PHE A 397 15.35 5.83 -18.81
N ASN A 398 16.52 6.40 -19.08
CA ASN A 398 17.35 6.02 -20.21
C ASN A 398 18.65 5.37 -19.72
N SER A 399 19.61 5.20 -20.62
CA SER A 399 20.93 4.65 -20.32
C SER A 399 21.80 5.57 -19.46
N THR A 400 21.28 6.63 -18.85
CA THR A 400 22.08 7.55 -18.04
C THR A 400 21.37 8.00 -16.78
N HIS A 401 20.06 8.17 -16.77
CA HIS A 401 19.35 8.79 -15.64
C HIS A 401 17.84 8.60 -15.70
N ILE A 402 17.17 9.02 -14.63
CA ILE A 402 15.71 9.11 -14.58
C ILE A 402 15.23 10.29 -15.43
N THR A 403 14.40 10.01 -16.42
CA THR A 403 13.87 11.02 -17.35
C THR A 403 12.47 11.46 -16.99
N GLN A 404 11.72 10.62 -16.26
CA GLN A 404 10.35 10.92 -15.85
C GLN A 404 10.04 10.24 -14.52
N ILE A 405 9.28 10.93 -13.65
CA ILE A 405 8.68 10.32 -12.46
C ILE A 405 7.20 10.67 -12.32
N GLN A 406 6.48 9.78 -11.66
CA GLN A 406 5.08 9.91 -11.30
C GLN A 406 4.88 9.23 -9.94
N PRO A 407 4.71 10.02 -8.87
CA PRO A 407 4.31 9.49 -7.57
C PRO A 407 2.99 8.73 -7.62
N VAL A 408 2.98 7.57 -6.95
CA VAL A 408 1.81 6.73 -6.75
C VAL A 408 1.44 6.80 -5.28
N TRP A 409 0.21 7.18 -5.01
CA TRP A 409 -0.30 7.35 -3.65
C TRP A 409 -1.29 6.25 -3.32
N ARG A 410 -1.39 5.94 -2.03
CA ARG A 410 -2.33 4.96 -1.49
C ARG A 410 -3.25 5.65 -0.48
N GLY A 411 -4.55 5.66 -0.76
CA GLY A 411 -5.55 6.32 0.08
C GLY A 411 -5.95 5.52 1.31
N ASP A 412 -5.53 4.26 1.44
CA ASP A 412 -5.80 3.48 2.65
C ASP A 412 -4.95 3.93 3.86
N VAL A 413 -3.92 4.76 3.61
CA VAL A 413 -3.10 5.40 4.63
C VAL A 413 -3.05 6.89 4.31
N THR A 414 -3.77 7.69 5.08
CA THR A 414 -3.87 9.15 4.88
C THR A 414 -3.50 9.86 6.17
N GLU A 415 -2.76 10.95 6.04
CA GLU A 415 -2.58 11.94 7.10
C GLU A 415 -3.91 12.66 7.35
N GLU A 416 -4.54 12.40 8.50
CA GLU A 416 -5.82 13.02 8.90
C GLU A 416 -5.74 14.55 8.86
N GLN A 417 -4.60 15.08 9.30
CA GLN A 417 -4.33 16.50 9.47
C GLN A 417 -3.48 17.05 8.32
N HIS A 418 -3.95 16.91 7.08
CA HIS A 418 -3.28 17.51 5.92
C HIS A 418 -3.96 18.80 5.46
N ARG A 419 -3.19 19.68 4.81
CA ARG A 419 -3.73 20.85 4.11
C ARG A 419 -3.71 20.61 2.61
N HIS A 420 -4.83 20.90 1.95
CA HIS A 420 -4.86 21.05 0.50
C HIS A 420 -3.95 22.21 0.11
N THR A 421 -3.03 21.96 -0.82
CA THR A 421 -2.04 22.95 -1.26
C THR A 421 -2.05 23.13 -2.76
N ALA A 422 -1.79 24.36 -3.20
CA ALA A 422 -1.53 24.70 -4.59
C ALA A 422 -0.26 25.56 -4.70
N VAL A 423 0.39 25.56 -5.85
CA VAL A 423 1.64 26.32 -6.05
C VAL A 423 1.47 27.35 -7.16
N THR A 424 2.01 28.54 -6.95
CA THR A 424 2.21 29.54 -8.00
C THR A 424 3.68 29.88 -8.10
N HIS A 425 4.18 30.02 -9.31
CA HIS A 425 5.59 30.26 -9.56
C HIS A 425 5.83 31.70 -10.00
N THR A 426 6.98 32.26 -9.61
CA THR A 426 7.41 33.52 -10.21
C THR A 426 7.61 33.37 -11.72
N GLY A 427 8.12 32.23 -12.20
CA GLY A 427 8.16 31.94 -13.64
C GLY A 427 9.28 32.65 -14.41
N PHE A 428 10.54 32.51 -13.98
CA PHE A 428 11.67 32.96 -14.78
C PHE A 428 12.99 32.23 -14.43
N TYR A 429 13.86 32.06 -15.43
CA TYR A 429 15.20 31.49 -15.30
C TYR A 429 16.23 32.59 -15.04
N SER A 430 16.88 32.58 -13.87
CA SER A 430 18.05 33.45 -13.66
C SER A 430 19.17 33.01 -14.59
N ILE A 431 19.73 33.94 -15.37
CA ILE A 431 20.96 33.69 -16.16
C ILE A 431 22.18 33.40 -15.27
N ASN A 432 22.12 33.88 -14.02
CA ASN A 432 23.15 33.66 -13.02
C ASN A 432 22.75 32.46 -12.17
N ASN A 433 23.26 31.33 -12.60
CA ASN A 433 23.05 29.98 -12.10
C ASN A 433 23.73 29.68 -10.75
N LEU A 434 24.13 30.70 -10.00
CA LEU A 434 24.84 30.56 -8.72
C LEU A 434 23.81 30.69 -7.59
N GLY A 435 23.68 29.71 -6.70
CA GLY A 435 22.77 29.80 -5.56
C GLY A 435 22.35 28.46 -4.97
N THR A 436 21.82 28.53 -3.76
CA THR A 436 21.32 27.38 -3.02
C THR A 436 19.80 27.38 -3.10
N THR A 437 19.24 26.25 -3.52
CA THR A 437 17.80 26.02 -3.51
C THR A 437 17.36 25.75 -2.09
N PHE A 438 16.21 26.27 -1.72
CA PHE A 438 15.62 26.08 -0.42
C PHE A 438 14.15 25.72 -0.50
N ASN A 439 13.70 24.96 0.49
CA ASN A 439 12.32 24.56 0.66
C ASN A 439 11.96 24.77 2.14
N ASP A 440 11.05 25.69 2.42
CA ASP A 440 10.70 26.02 3.79
C ASP A 440 9.76 24.99 4.44
N TYR A 441 9.29 23.97 3.71
CA TYR A 441 8.43 22.93 4.27
C TYR A 441 9.03 22.27 5.53
N GLY A 442 10.35 22.08 5.56
CA GLY A 442 11.07 21.53 6.72
C GLY A 442 11.10 22.44 7.96
N TYR A 443 10.63 23.68 7.84
CA TYR A 443 10.61 24.68 8.92
C TYR A 443 9.20 24.93 9.47
N LEU A 444 8.20 24.19 9.00
CA LEU A 444 6.82 24.36 9.45
C LEU A 444 6.56 23.80 10.85
N GLY A 445 7.39 22.86 11.31
CA GLY A 445 7.19 22.15 12.57
C GLY A 445 5.99 21.19 12.51
N ASN A 446 4.77 21.73 12.60
CA ASN A 446 3.52 21.00 12.36
C ASN A 446 2.83 21.56 11.11
N PRO A 447 2.90 20.88 9.95
CA PRO A 447 2.27 21.30 8.70
C PRO A 447 0.78 21.69 8.84
N TYR A 448 0.03 21.01 9.71
CA TYR A 448 -1.40 21.25 9.86
C TYR A 448 -1.74 22.59 10.53
N THR A 449 -0.92 23.05 11.47
CA THR A 449 -1.17 24.25 12.28
C THR A 449 -0.20 25.40 11.97
N ALA A 450 0.83 25.16 11.15
CA ALA A 450 1.83 26.17 10.80
C ALA A 450 1.25 27.37 10.04
N ARG A 451 1.79 28.55 10.33
CA ARG A 451 1.53 29.80 9.58
C ARG A 451 2.77 30.68 9.60
N ILE A 452 2.87 31.59 8.63
CA ILE A 452 3.89 32.64 8.64
C ILE A 452 3.50 33.68 9.70
N SER A 453 4.30 33.81 10.75
CA SER A 453 4.06 34.76 11.85
C SER A 453 4.93 36.01 11.73
N GLN A 454 6.11 35.90 11.12
CA GLN A 454 7.05 37.01 10.98
C GLN A 454 7.85 36.87 9.67
N ILE A 455 8.13 38.01 9.04
CA ILE A 455 9.07 38.12 7.94
C ILE A 455 10.14 39.13 8.34
N ARG A 456 11.41 38.70 8.27
CA ARG A 456 12.57 39.57 8.48
C ARG A 456 13.27 39.76 7.15
N PHE A 457 13.63 41.00 6.87
CA PHE A 457 14.29 41.33 5.61
C PHE A 457 15.33 42.42 5.78
N ARG A 458 16.24 42.50 4.83
CA ARG A 458 17.29 43.52 4.77
C ARG A 458 17.32 44.15 3.39
N ASN A 459 17.36 45.48 3.38
CA ASN A 459 17.55 46.28 2.18
C ASN A 459 18.98 46.85 2.21
N VAL A 460 19.67 46.86 1.07
CA VAL A 460 20.99 47.51 0.91
C VAL A 460 20.87 48.75 0.03
N THR A 461 21.77 49.70 0.27
CA THR A 461 21.93 50.90 -0.56
C THR A 461 22.23 50.45 -2.00
N ASN A 462 21.34 50.79 -2.96
CA ASN A 462 21.26 50.26 -4.34
C ASN A 462 20.55 48.89 -4.53
N ALA A 463 19.45 48.67 -3.81
CA ALA A 463 18.14 48.34 -4.41
C ALA A 463 17.53 46.96 -4.19
N TYR A 464 18.31 45.94 -3.89
CA TYR A 464 17.79 44.58 -3.87
C TYR A 464 17.40 44.13 -2.47
N LEU A 465 16.43 43.21 -2.41
CA LEU A 465 16.15 42.43 -1.22
C LEU A 465 17.37 41.55 -0.92
N ALA A 466 18.20 42.03 0.00
CA ALA A 466 19.52 41.50 0.27
C ALA A 466 19.45 40.29 1.20
N GLY A 467 18.62 40.36 2.24
CA GLY A 467 18.38 39.26 3.18
C GLY A 467 16.89 39.02 3.35
N PHE A 468 16.48 37.75 3.40
CA PHE A 468 15.10 37.35 3.62
C PHE A 468 15.03 36.12 4.53
N GLN A 469 14.20 36.19 5.56
CA GLN A 469 14.02 35.13 6.54
C GLN A 469 12.55 35.08 6.95
N VAL A 470 12.02 33.87 7.10
CA VAL A 470 10.63 33.64 7.52
C VAL A 470 10.63 32.95 8.87
N VAL A 471 9.70 33.34 9.74
CA VAL A 471 9.38 32.63 10.97
C VAL A 471 8.01 32.01 10.82
N TYR A 472 7.96 30.70 11.03
CA TYR A 472 6.72 29.94 11.06
C TYR A 472 6.34 29.67 12.51
N SER A 473 5.12 30.04 12.89
CA SER A 473 4.53 29.65 14.17
C SER A 473 3.63 28.43 13.98
N PHE A 474 3.70 27.43 14.85
CA PHE A 474 2.88 26.23 14.81
C PHE A 474 2.50 25.77 16.21
N GLU A 475 1.45 24.95 16.31
CA GLU A 475 1.00 24.39 17.58
C GLU A 475 1.52 22.96 17.79
N ARG A 476 2.06 22.72 18.99
CA ARG A 476 2.43 21.39 19.48
C ARG A 476 2.04 21.26 20.94
N ALA A 477 1.21 20.27 21.26
CA ALA A 477 0.69 20.02 22.61
C ALA A 477 0.05 21.27 23.26
N GLY A 478 -0.74 22.03 22.49
CA GLY A 478 -1.45 23.23 22.94
C GLY A 478 -0.57 24.46 23.18
N ARG A 479 0.71 24.44 22.77
CA ARG A 479 1.62 25.58 22.84
C ARG A 479 2.02 26.03 21.44
N SER A 480 2.03 27.34 21.24
CA SER A 480 2.61 27.96 20.04
C SER A 480 4.14 27.93 20.15
N LEU A 481 4.79 27.40 19.11
CA LEU A 481 6.23 27.38 18.94
C LEU A 481 6.58 28.07 17.63
N ASP A 482 7.75 28.72 17.61
CA ASP A 482 8.26 29.38 16.42
C ASP A 482 9.49 28.64 15.88
N GLN A 483 9.59 28.58 14.55
CA GLN A 483 10.74 28.04 13.85
C GLN A 483 11.16 29.00 12.75
N GLU A 484 12.43 29.41 12.78
CA GLU A 484 12.99 30.36 11.83
C GLU A 484 13.72 29.64 10.70
N THR A 485 13.57 30.12 9.47
CA THR A 485 14.40 29.69 8.34
C THR A 485 15.82 30.26 8.47
N PRO A 486 16.81 29.72 7.74
CA PRO A 486 18.06 30.43 7.48
C PRO A 486 17.80 31.74 6.75
N ILE A 487 18.72 32.71 6.90
CA ILE A 487 18.72 33.93 6.10
C ILE A 487 19.06 33.56 4.65
N ARG A 488 18.18 33.91 3.71
CA ARG A 488 18.37 33.78 2.26
C ARG A 488 18.95 35.08 1.72
N GLY A 489 20.01 35.01 0.94
CA GLY A 489 20.74 36.21 0.48
C GLY A 489 21.94 36.54 1.36
N VAL A 490 22.34 37.82 1.41
CA VAL A 490 23.41 38.35 2.26
C VAL A 490 22.85 38.99 3.56
N PRO A 491 23.60 38.90 4.68
CA PRO A 491 23.18 39.50 5.95
C PRO A 491 23.48 41.01 6.05
N SER A 492 23.79 41.70 4.94
CA SER A 492 24.13 43.12 4.93
C SER A 492 22.89 44.02 4.93
N GLY A 493 23.05 45.26 5.42
CA GLY A 493 21.96 46.24 5.52
C GLY A 493 21.20 46.20 6.85
N LEU A 494 20.33 47.20 7.05
CA LEU A 494 19.47 47.29 8.24
C LEU A 494 18.42 46.18 8.18
N GLN A 495 18.28 45.43 9.28
CA GLN A 495 17.22 44.42 9.40
C GLN A 495 15.92 45.08 9.81
N GLU A 496 14.90 44.87 9.01
CA GLU A 496 13.52 45.16 9.35
C GLU A 496 12.78 43.87 9.70
N THR A 497 11.74 44.03 10.51
CA THR A 497 10.86 42.94 10.93
C THR A 497 9.43 43.36 10.69
N TRP A 498 8.66 42.47 10.06
CA TRP A 498 7.22 42.57 9.99
C TRP A 498 6.60 41.37 10.69
N THR A 499 5.76 41.63 11.69
CA THR A 499 5.04 40.61 12.45
C THR A 499 3.59 40.64 12.04
N LEU A 500 3.02 39.49 11.71
CA LEU A 500 1.62 39.33 11.35
C LEU A 500 0.79 39.09 12.62
N GLY A 501 -0.41 39.68 12.66
CA GLY A 501 -1.39 39.40 13.71
C GLY A 501 -1.74 37.90 13.81
N LYS A 502 -2.30 37.45 14.94
CA LYS A 502 -2.64 36.03 15.18
C LYS A 502 -3.53 35.43 14.07
N ASP A 503 -4.49 36.21 13.60
CA ASP A 503 -5.47 35.83 12.57
C ASP A 503 -5.30 36.68 11.29
N GLU A 504 -4.07 37.07 10.99
CA GLU A 504 -3.70 37.80 9.79
C GLU A 504 -2.90 36.89 8.86
N PHE A 505 -3.33 36.80 7.61
CA PHE A 505 -2.77 35.88 6.63
C PHE A 505 -2.45 36.59 5.32
N ILE A 506 -1.34 36.21 4.69
CA ILE A 506 -0.95 36.71 3.37
C ILE A 506 -1.84 36.07 2.32
N LYS A 507 -2.54 36.90 1.53
CA LYS A 507 -3.50 36.49 0.49
C LYS A 507 -3.03 36.82 -0.92
N GLU A 508 -2.04 37.67 -1.05
CA GLU A 508 -1.50 38.08 -2.35
C GLU A 508 -0.02 38.44 -2.18
N VAL A 509 0.78 38.04 -3.17
CA VAL A 509 2.19 38.41 -3.27
C VAL A 509 2.42 39.11 -4.60
N ARG A 510 2.97 40.32 -4.57
CA ARG A 510 3.46 41.00 -5.76
C ARG A 510 4.96 40.96 -5.79
N VAL A 511 5.50 40.66 -6.96
CA VAL A 511 6.93 40.49 -7.15
C VAL A 511 7.37 41.35 -8.33
N LYS A 512 8.32 42.26 -8.09
CA LYS A 512 9.03 42.97 -9.16
C LYS A 512 10.45 42.45 -9.26
N ARG A 513 10.97 42.35 -10.49
CA ARG A 513 12.18 41.59 -10.79
C ARG A 513 13.12 42.37 -11.67
N SER A 514 14.42 42.25 -11.40
CA SER A 514 15.46 42.72 -12.31
C SER A 514 16.11 41.55 -13.06
N SER A 515 17.11 41.86 -13.89
CA SER A 515 17.99 40.86 -14.50
C SER A 515 18.83 40.06 -13.48
N SER A 516 18.98 40.55 -12.25
CA SER A 516 19.79 39.92 -11.20
C SER A 516 18.98 39.12 -10.18
N GLY A 517 17.65 39.25 -10.14
CA GLY A 517 16.78 38.51 -9.24
C GLY A 517 15.51 39.26 -8.85
N ILE A 518 14.96 38.93 -7.69
CA ILE A 518 13.80 39.60 -7.11
C ILE A 518 14.23 40.95 -6.55
N ALA A 519 13.72 42.02 -7.16
CA ALA A 519 14.01 43.40 -6.75
C ALA A 519 13.08 43.87 -5.64
N MET A 520 11.83 43.43 -5.65
CA MET A 520 10.84 43.77 -4.63
C MET A 520 9.88 42.61 -4.37
N LEU A 521 9.52 42.46 -3.10
CA LEU A 521 8.38 41.69 -2.63
C LEU A 521 7.38 42.63 -1.96
N GLU A 522 6.10 42.49 -2.29
CA GLU A 522 5.00 43.10 -1.58
C GLU A 522 4.02 42.02 -1.16
N PHE A 523 3.77 41.91 0.14
CA PHE A 523 2.76 41.01 0.68
C PHE A 523 1.53 41.81 1.06
N VAL A 524 0.36 41.29 0.67
CA VAL A 524 -0.95 41.86 1.02
C VAL A 524 -1.72 40.83 1.86
N THR A 525 -2.22 41.26 3.01
CA THR A 525 -2.95 40.38 3.94
C THR A 525 -4.46 40.45 3.76
N ASP A 526 -5.17 39.49 4.33
CA ASP A 526 -6.64 39.48 4.41
C ASP A 526 -7.22 40.67 5.21
N LYS A 527 -6.40 41.33 6.04
CA LYS A 527 -6.75 42.55 6.77
C LYS A 527 -6.45 43.84 6.00
N GLY A 528 -5.94 43.73 4.77
CA GLY A 528 -5.55 44.89 3.95
C GLY A 528 -4.20 45.49 4.32
N THR A 529 -3.43 44.86 5.21
CA THR A 529 -2.06 45.28 5.50
C THR A 529 -1.17 45.00 4.29
N ILE A 530 -0.38 46.00 3.90
CA ILE A 530 0.57 45.89 2.80
C ILE A 530 1.97 46.08 3.37
N LYS A 531 2.86 45.11 3.16
CA LYS A 531 4.28 45.24 3.48
C LYS A 531 5.13 45.07 2.24
N ARG A 532 5.85 46.13 1.89
CA ARG A 532 6.80 46.19 0.77
C ARG A 532 8.25 46.07 1.25
N MET A 533 9.07 45.38 0.48
CA MET A 533 10.49 45.10 0.73
C MET A 533 11.26 45.18 -0.58
N GLY A 534 12.47 45.74 -0.59
CA GLY A 534 13.26 45.96 -1.81
C GLY A 534 12.87 47.23 -2.58
N GLN A 535 13.24 47.31 -3.87
CA GLN A 535 12.98 48.48 -4.71
C GLN A 535 11.94 48.25 -5.80
N ASP A 536 11.11 49.28 -5.95
CA ASP A 536 10.11 49.39 -7.01
C ASP A 536 10.78 49.65 -8.38
N VAL A 537 11.35 48.59 -8.94
CA VAL A 537 11.95 48.60 -10.28
C VAL A 537 11.42 47.41 -11.08
N ALA A 538 11.08 47.67 -12.35
CA ALA A 538 10.63 46.71 -13.36
C ALA A 538 9.18 46.20 -13.27
N GLU A 539 8.88 45.20 -14.10
CA GLU A 539 7.56 44.63 -14.31
C GLU A 539 7.08 43.85 -13.08
N GLU A 540 5.80 44.04 -12.74
CA GLU A 540 5.16 43.42 -11.61
C GLU A 540 4.46 42.13 -12.02
N VAL A 541 4.68 41.07 -11.24
CA VAL A 541 3.88 39.85 -11.31
C VAL A 541 3.09 39.72 -10.02
N VAL A 542 1.77 39.69 -10.15
CA VAL A 542 0.84 39.49 -9.03
C VAL A 542 0.49 38.01 -8.94
N MET A 543 0.73 37.41 -7.78
CA MET A 543 0.40 36.03 -7.47
C MET A 543 -0.68 35.98 -6.39
N LYS A 544 -1.75 35.27 -6.72
CA LYS A 544 -2.89 35.01 -5.86
C LYS A 544 -3.07 33.51 -5.72
N PRO A 545 -3.65 33.04 -4.60
CA PRO A 545 -4.01 31.64 -4.50
C PRO A 545 -5.04 31.28 -5.59
N PRO A 546 -5.02 30.04 -6.11
CA PRO A 546 -6.03 29.56 -7.04
C PRO A 546 -7.46 29.58 -6.46
N HIS A 547 -7.60 29.46 -5.14
CA HIS A 547 -8.86 29.57 -4.42
C HIS A 547 -8.79 30.66 -3.36
N LYS A 548 -9.86 31.47 -3.24
CA LYS A 548 -9.92 32.67 -2.38
C LYS A 548 -9.76 32.41 -0.88
N ASP A 549 -10.10 31.21 -0.44
CA ASP A 549 -10.01 30.73 0.93
C ASP A 549 -8.58 30.37 1.35
N MET A 550 -7.71 30.03 0.40
CA MET A 550 -6.31 29.71 0.68
C MET A 550 -5.47 30.93 1.09
N VAL A 551 -4.39 30.67 1.81
CA VAL A 551 -3.41 31.65 2.32
C VAL A 551 -2.01 31.20 1.96
N LEU A 552 -1.04 32.12 1.94
CA LEU A 552 0.36 31.74 1.73
C LEU A 552 0.79 30.84 2.89
N TYR A 553 1.18 29.61 2.54
CA TYR A 553 1.46 28.57 3.49
C TYR A 553 2.96 28.41 3.73
N TYR A 554 3.75 28.24 2.65
CA TYR A 554 5.21 28.24 2.73
C TYR A 554 5.84 28.61 1.38
N ILE A 555 7.16 28.74 1.39
CA ILE A 555 7.94 29.24 0.26
C ILE A 555 9.01 28.22 -0.14
N ILE A 556 9.17 28.03 -1.45
CA ILE A 556 10.29 27.31 -2.05
C ILE A 556 11.01 28.31 -2.94
N GLY A 557 12.34 28.29 -3.01
CA GLY A 557 13.05 29.28 -3.80
C GLY A 557 14.51 28.97 -4.00
N ARG A 558 15.22 29.96 -4.55
CA ARG A 558 16.67 29.93 -4.67
C ARG A 558 17.24 31.29 -4.30
N SER A 559 18.36 31.25 -3.58
CA SER A 559 19.06 32.46 -3.16
C SER A 559 20.56 32.29 -3.26
N HIS A 560 21.24 33.40 -3.55
CA HIS A 560 22.69 33.51 -3.43
C HIS A 560 23.03 34.79 -2.68
N THR A 561 23.50 35.82 -3.37
CA THR A 561 23.66 37.17 -2.84
C THR A 561 22.33 37.92 -2.78
N VAL A 562 21.37 37.52 -3.61
CA VAL A 562 19.98 38.01 -3.66
C VAL A 562 19.02 36.82 -3.80
N LEU A 563 17.73 37.07 -3.57
CA LEU A 563 16.68 36.11 -3.95
C LEU A 563 16.56 36.06 -5.48
N GLN A 564 16.63 34.87 -6.06
CA GLN A 564 16.62 34.71 -7.52
C GLN A 564 15.23 34.38 -8.04
N TRP A 565 14.57 33.39 -7.45
CA TRP A 565 13.20 33.00 -7.78
C TRP A 565 12.51 32.43 -6.55
N MET A 566 11.17 32.46 -6.57
CA MET A 566 10.33 31.91 -5.51
C MET A 566 9.12 31.22 -6.11
N SER A 567 8.69 30.15 -5.45
CA SER A 567 7.42 29.50 -5.64
C SER A 567 6.66 29.63 -4.33
N PHE A 568 5.44 30.14 -4.43
CA PHE A 568 4.56 30.38 -3.30
C PHE A 568 3.60 29.21 -3.22
N VAL A 569 3.66 28.47 -2.12
CA VAL A 569 2.73 27.38 -1.86
C VAL A 569 1.61 27.94 -1.01
N TRP A 570 0.40 27.87 -1.55
CA TRP A 570 -0.85 28.27 -0.93
C TRP A 570 -1.48 27.05 -0.27
N GLY A 571 -2.15 27.24 0.86
CA GLY A 571 -2.92 26.18 1.50
C GLY A 571 -4.10 26.73 2.28
N MET A 572 -4.96 25.84 2.78
CA MET A 572 -6.02 26.27 3.70
C MET A 572 -5.41 26.96 4.94
N PRO A 573 -6.12 27.93 5.54
CA PRO A 573 -5.70 28.52 6.80
C PRO A 573 -5.46 27.43 7.87
N PRO A 574 -4.55 27.65 8.83
CA PRO A 574 -4.44 26.79 10.01
C PRO A 574 -5.81 26.59 10.66
N ALA A 575 -6.07 25.35 11.07
CA ALA A 575 -7.25 25.00 11.85
C ALA A 575 -7.17 25.54 13.28
#